data_AF-A0A452XFQ6-F1
#
_entry.id   AF-A0A452XFQ6-F1
#
_cell.length_a   1.000
_cell.length_b   1.000
_cell.length_c   1.000
_cell.angle_alpha   90.00
_cell.angle_beta   90.00
_cell.angle_gamma   90.00
#
_symmetry.space_group_name_H-M   'P 1'
#
loop_
_entity.id
_entity.type
_entity.pdbx_description
1 polymer ?
#
loop_
_entity_poly.entity_id
_entity_poly.type
_entity_poly.pdbx_seq_one_letter_code
_entity_poly.pdbx_strand_id
1 'polypeptide(L)'
;MKFGWRIVLGSFIGFFGAAFGSVGGVGGGGIFVPMLTLIIGFDPKSSAAMSKCMITGAAVSTVYCNLKLKHPTLDMPMIDYDLALLIQPMLMMGVSIGVICNVIFPEWLVTILLIILFLVTAIKAFLKGVEAWKKETMIRRVWYPFGRTFTGRSLAFWPPFG
;
A
#
# COMPACT_ATOMS: atom_id res chain seq x y z
N MET A 1 -17.47 16.78 -26.12
CA MET A 1 -16.97 15.80 -25.13
C MET A 1 -15.79 15.05 -25.75
N LYS A 2 -14.55 15.53 -25.57
CA LYS A 2 -13.37 14.83 -26.09
C LYS A 2 -12.93 13.81 -25.04
N PHE A 3 -13.43 12.59 -25.14
CA PHE A 3 -12.93 11.45 -24.38
C PHE A 3 -11.47 11.23 -24.82
N GLY A 4 -10.55 11.91 -24.13
CA GLY A 4 -9.16 12.00 -24.53
C GLY A 4 -8.45 10.70 -24.23
N TRP A 5 -7.67 10.20 -25.18
CA TRP A 5 -6.69 9.11 -25.04
C TRP A 5 -5.91 9.13 -23.71
N ARG A 6 -5.68 10.34 -23.15
CA ARG A 6 -5.09 10.58 -21.81
C ARG A 6 -5.84 9.87 -20.67
N ILE A 7 -7.17 9.81 -20.68
CA ILE A 7 -7.97 9.18 -19.63
C ILE A 7 -7.86 7.65 -19.71
N VAL A 8 -7.83 7.12 -20.93
CA VAL A 8 -7.64 5.68 -21.17
C VAL A 8 -6.24 5.26 -20.71
N LEU A 9 -5.20 6.00 -21.11
CA LEU A 9 -3.84 5.76 -20.63
C LEU A 9 -3.71 5.91 -19.11
N GLY A 10 -4.32 6.95 -18.53
CA GLY A 10 -4.34 7.16 -17.10
C GLY A 10 -4.95 5.98 -16.37
N SER A 11 -6.10 5.47 -16.84
CA SER A 11 -6.76 4.31 -16.24
C SER A 11 -5.91 3.04 -16.31
N PHE A 12 -5.25 2.79 -17.45
CA PHE A 12 -4.35 1.65 -17.59
C PHE A 12 -3.15 1.73 -16.63
N ILE A 13 -2.48 2.88 -16.59
CA ILE A 13 -1.33 3.11 -15.70
C ILE A 13 -1.77 3.03 -14.24
N GLY A 14 -2.93 3.57 -13.89
CA GLY A 14 -3.50 3.52 -12.56
C GLY A 14 -3.85 2.11 -12.12
N PHE A 15 -4.45 1.34 -13.02
CA PHE A 15 -4.82 -0.05 -12.75
C PHE A 15 -3.56 -0.90 -12.49
N PHE A 16 -2.58 -0.84 -13.38
CA PHE A 16 -1.32 -1.58 -13.18
C PHE A 16 -0.55 -1.06 -11.96
N GLY A 17 -0.44 0.26 -11.79
CA GLY A 17 0.23 0.86 -10.65
C GLY A 17 -0.42 0.48 -9.32
N ALA A 18 -1.76 0.47 -9.25
CA ALA A 18 -2.49 0.04 -8.06
C ALA A 18 -2.39 -1.47 -7.83
N ALA A 19 -2.43 -2.29 -8.89
CA ALA A 19 -2.26 -3.74 -8.79
C ALA A 19 -0.87 -4.10 -8.23
N PHE A 20 0.20 -3.53 -8.79
CA PHE A 20 1.56 -3.74 -8.27
C PHE A 20 1.74 -3.16 -6.86
N GLY A 21 1.16 -1.99 -6.58
CA GLY A 21 1.17 -1.39 -5.24
C GLY A 21 0.44 -2.23 -4.19
N SER A 22 -0.62 -2.95 -4.59
CA SER A 22 -1.35 -3.89 -3.74
C SER A 22 -0.53 -5.15 -3.48
N VAL A 23 0.14 -5.72 -4.50
CA VAL A 23 1.04 -6.87 -4.34
C VAL A 23 2.24 -6.52 -3.44
N GLY A 24 2.73 -5.29 -3.53
CA GLY A 24 3.79 -4.77 -2.65
C GLY A 24 3.36 -4.45 -1.21
N GLY A 25 2.07 -4.65 -0.86
CA GLY A 25 1.55 -4.40 0.50
C GLY A 25 1.46 -2.92 0.89
N VAL A 26 1.68 -1.99 -0.04
CA VAL A 26 1.65 -0.53 0.23
C VAL A 26 0.25 0.05 0.03
N GLY A 27 -0.58 -0.61 -0.80
CA GLY A 27 -1.92 -0.13 -1.15
C GLY A 27 -1.84 1.04 -2.13
N GLY A 28 -2.43 0.89 -3.33
CA GLY A 28 -2.25 1.82 -4.47
C GLY A 28 -2.72 3.27 -4.28
N GLY A 29 -3.17 3.67 -3.08
CA GLY A 29 -3.75 4.97 -2.78
C GLY A 29 -2.84 6.16 -3.09
N GLY A 30 -1.52 5.97 -2.95
CA GLY A 30 -0.58 7.03 -3.25
C GLY A 30 -0.57 7.41 -4.74
N ILE A 31 -0.72 6.45 -5.64
CA ILE A 31 -0.49 6.67 -7.08
C ILE A 31 -1.67 7.42 -7.72
N PHE A 32 -2.87 7.34 -7.15
CA PHE A 32 -4.08 7.92 -7.75
C PHE A 32 -4.08 9.44 -7.80
N VAL A 33 -3.66 10.14 -6.74
CA VAL A 33 -3.67 11.62 -6.69
C VAL A 33 -2.74 12.26 -7.72
N PRO A 34 -1.43 11.92 -7.78
CA PRO A 34 -0.53 12.50 -8.78
C PRO A 34 -0.92 12.05 -10.20
N MET A 35 -1.44 10.83 -10.38
CA MET A 35 -1.86 10.35 -11.70
C MET A 35 -3.08 11.10 -12.25
N LEU A 36 -4.12 11.29 -11.43
CA LEU A 36 -5.32 12.06 -11.82
C LEU A 36 -4.98 13.52 -12.16
N THR A 37 -4.02 14.09 -11.43
CA THR A 37 -3.61 15.49 -11.62
C THR A 37 -2.69 15.65 -12.84
N LEU A 38 -1.65 14.82 -13.00
CA LEU A 38 -0.66 14.95 -14.07
C LEU A 38 -1.15 14.39 -15.42
N ILE A 39 -1.83 13.24 -15.42
CA ILE A 39 -2.19 12.55 -16.68
C ILE A 39 -3.48 13.09 -17.25
N ILE A 40 -4.49 13.33 -16.41
CA ILE A 40 -5.80 13.79 -16.88
C ILE A 40 -5.90 15.32 -16.86
N GLY A 41 -5.10 16.00 -16.05
CA GLY A 41 -5.11 17.47 -15.95
C GLY A 41 -6.33 17.99 -15.22
N PHE A 42 -6.95 17.16 -14.36
CA PHE A 42 -8.02 17.62 -13.48
C PHE A 42 -7.46 18.48 -12.36
N ASP A 43 -8.26 19.45 -11.95
CA ASP A 43 -8.00 20.30 -10.79
C ASP A 43 -7.59 19.44 -9.56
N PRO A 44 -6.49 19.78 -8.85
CA PRO A 44 -6.01 19.01 -7.71
C PRO A 44 -7.07 18.73 -6.65
N LYS A 45 -8.00 19.66 -6.43
CA LYS A 45 -9.08 19.50 -5.44
C LYS A 45 -10.06 18.41 -5.84
N SER A 46 -10.46 18.38 -7.11
CA SER A 46 -11.35 17.35 -7.66
C SER A 46 -10.65 15.99 -7.74
N SER A 47 -9.38 15.98 -8.15
CA SER A 47 -8.55 14.77 -8.20
C SER A 47 -8.38 14.13 -6.82
N ALA A 48 -8.17 14.94 -5.79
CA ALA A 48 -8.08 14.46 -4.41
C ALA A 48 -9.40 13.86 -3.90
N ALA A 49 -10.54 14.48 -4.24
CA ALA A 49 -11.86 13.93 -3.89
C ALA A 49 -12.13 12.57 -4.55
N MET A 50 -11.82 12.44 -5.85
CA MET A 50 -11.95 11.18 -6.58
C MET A 50 -11.03 10.08 -6.03
N SER A 51 -9.78 10.41 -5.72
CA SER A 51 -8.83 9.46 -5.14
C SER A 51 -9.31 8.92 -3.78
N LYS A 52 -9.85 9.78 -2.91
CA LYS A 52 -10.44 9.34 -1.62
C LYS A 52 -11.57 8.33 -1.85
N CYS A 53 -12.41 8.55 -2.86
CA CYS A 53 -13.48 7.60 -3.22
C CYS A 53 -12.90 6.25 -3.69
N MET A 54 -11.88 6.27 -4.55
CA MET A 54 -11.21 5.06 -5.03
C MET A 54 -10.55 4.25 -3.91
N ILE A 55 -9.82 4.93 -3.01
CA ILE A 55 -9.17 4.30 -1.85
C ILE A 55 -10.20 3.68 -0.92
N THR A 56 -11.30 4.41 -0.65
CA THR A 56 -12.40 3.91 0.18
C THR A 56 -13.05 2.67 -0.44
N GLY A 57 -13.31 2.69 -1.76
CA GLY A 57 -13.83 1.53 -2.48
C GLY A 57 -12.90 0.31 -2.41
N ALA A 58 -11.59 0.53 -2.54
CA ALA A 58 -10.60 -0.53 -2.38
C ALA A 58 -10.58 -1.11 -0.95
N ALA A 59 -10.65 -0.26 0.07
CA ALA A 59 -10.73 -0.67 1.47
C ALA A 59 -12.02 -1.48 1.75
N VAL A 60 -13.17 -1.00 1.29
CA VAL A 60 -14.47 -1.71 1.43
C VAL A 60 -14.43 -3.07 0.74
N SER A 61 -13.88 -3.14 -0.48
CA SER A 61 -13.70 -4.40 -1.21
C SER A 61 -12.80 -5.37 -0.45
N THR A 62 -11.70 -4.87 0.10
CA THR A 62 -10.76 -5.66 0.89
C THR A 62 -11.44 -6.20 2.14
N VAL A 63 -12.17 -5.37 2.89
CA VAL A 63 -12.95 -5.80 4.06
C VAL A 63 -14.01 -6.83 3.66
N TYR A 64 -14.75 -6.61 2.57
CA TYR A 64 -15.76 -7.55 2.09
C TYR A 64 -15.17 -8.92 1.71
N CYS A 65 -14.04 -8.93 1.00
CA CYS A 65 -13.34 -10.16 0.65
C CYS A 65 -12.74 -10.85 1.89
N ASN A 66 -12.20 -10.10 2.85
CA ASN A 66 -11.65 -10.64 4.09
C ASN A 66 -12.75 -11.17 5.04
N LEU A 67 -13.94 -10.56 5.07
CA LEU A 67 -15.09 -11.05 5.84
C LEU A 67 -15.65 -12.37 5.27
N LYS A 68 -15.49 -12.61 3.96
CA LYS A 68 -15.85 -13.88 3.33
C LYS A 68 -14.85 -15.01 3.60
N LEU A 69 -13.62 -14.69 3.98
CA LEU A 69 -12.59 -15.66 4.37
C LEU A 69 -12.68 -15.91 5.89
N LYS A 70 -13.57 -16.83 6.30
CA LYS A 70 -13.66 -17.30 7.68
C LYS A 70 -12.58 -18.36 7.97
N HIS A 71 -11.91 -18.26 9.12
CA HIS A 71 -10.95 -19.27 9.58
C HIS A 71 -11.70 -20.56 9.95
N PRO A 72 -11.35 -21.73 9.40
CA PRO A 72 -12.09 -22.99 9.61
C PRO A 72 -11.94 -23.65 11.00
N THR A 73 -11.19 -23.05 11.94
CA THR A 73 -10.86 -23.69 13.23
C THR A 73 -10.93 -22.80 14.47
N LEU A 74 -10.95 -21.47 14.34
CA LEU A 74 -11.09 -20.54 15.46
C LEU A 74 -11.94 -19.35 14.97
N ASP A 75 -13.06 -19.05 15.64
CA ASP A 75 -13.93 -17.88 15.36
C ASP A 75 -13.22 -16.57 15.75
N MET A 76 -12.12 -16.26 15.08
CA MET A 76 -11.36 -15.03 15.25
C MET A 76 -11.12 -14.39 13.87
N PRO A 77 -11.53 -13.13 13.66
CA PRO A 77 -11.20 -12.42 12.43
C PRO A 77 -9.68 -12.25 12.32
N MET A 78 -9.12 -12.49 11.13
CA MET A 78 -7.69 -12.26 10.84
C MET A 78 -7.30 -10.78 10.98
N ILE A 79 -8.29 -9.88 11.02
CA ILE A 79 -8.13 -8.45 11.28
C ILE A 79 -8.22 -8.22 12.77
N ASP A 80 -7.14 -7.70 13.35
CA ASP A 80 -7.11 -7.21 14.72
C ASP A 80 -7.86 -5.87 14.81
N TYR A 81 -9.16 -5.96 15.10
CA TYR A 81 -10.05 -4.80 15.12
C TYR A 81 -9.72 -3.83 16.27
N ASP A 82 -9.10 -4.29 17.36
CA ASP A 82 -8.65 -3.42 18.44
C ASP A 82 -7.53 -2.50 17.97
N LEU A 83 -6.56 -3.05 17.22
CA LEU A 83 -5.50 -2.25 16.63
C LEU A 83 -6.04 -1.29 15.55
N ALA A 84 -7.00 -1.74 14.74
CA ALA A 84 -7.64 -0.89 13.74
C ALA A 84 -8.39 0.29 14.40
N LEU A 85 -9.15 0.04 15.47
CA LEU A 85 -9.84 1.06 16.26
C LEU A 85 -8.88 2.06 16.91
N LEU A 86 -7.68 1.62 17.30
CA LEU A 86 -6.67 2.47 17.91
C LEU A 86 -5.96 3.37 16.88
N ILE A 87 -5.75 2.87 15.66
CA ILE A 87 -5.11 3.61 14.56
C ILE A 87 -6.10 4.54 13.85
N GLN A 88 -7.39 4.17 13.79
CA GLN A 88 -8.48 4.94 13.17
C GLN A 88 -8.51 6.43 13.59
N PRO A 89 -8.50 6.82 14.88
CA PRO A 89 -8.56 8.22 15.29
C PRO A 89 -7.30 9.00 14.92
N MET A 90 -6.12 8.38 14.96
CA MET A 90 -4.88 9.04 14.51
C MET A 90 -4.93 9.36 13.00
N LEU A 91 -5.47 8.44 12.20
CA LEU A 91 -5.67 8.66 10.76
C LEU A 91 -6.71 9.77 10.50
N MET A 92 -7.84 9.75 11.20
CA MET A 92 -8.89 10.77 11.06
C MET A 92 -8.39 12.17 11.40
N MET A 93 -7.60 12.31 12.47
CA MET A 93 -6.96 13.58 12.84
C MET A 93 -6.00 14.08 11.76
N GLY A 94 -5.14 13.21 11.24
CA GLY A 94 -4.21 13.57 10.16
C GLY A 94 -4.92 14.01 8.88
N VAL A 95 -5.98 13.30 8.48
CA VAL A 95 -6.78 13.67 7.29
C VAL A 95 -7.49 15.00 7.49
N SER A 96 -8.04 15.26 8.69
CA SER A 96 -8.75 16.51 8.98
C SER A 96 -7.81 17.72 8.90
N ILE A 97 -6.64 17.63 9.54
CA ILE A 97 -5.60 18.67 9.47
C ILE A 97 -5.14 18.85 8.02
N GLY A 98 -4.90 17.76 7.29
CA GLY A 98 -4.46 17.80 5.91
C GLY A 98 -5.47 18.46 4.96
N VAL A 99 -6.78 18.24 5.16
CA VAL A 99 -7.84 18.87 4.37
C VAL A 99 -7.91 20.36 4.66
N ILE A 100 -7.81 20.78 5.92
CA ILE A 100 -7.79 22.19 6.30
C ILE A 100 -6.58 22.90 5.66
N CYS A 101 -5.40 22.30 5.76
CA CYS A 101 -4.20 22.81 5.08
C CYS A 101 -4.38 22.89 3.56
N ASN A 102 -5.03 21.91 2.92
CA ASN A 102 -5.29 21.93 1.47
C ASN A 102 -6.21 23.08 1.04
N VAL A 103 -7.11 23.54 1.90
CA VAL A 103 -7.98 24.69 1.59
C VAL A 103 -7.26 26.03 1.79
N ILE A 104 -6.36 26.11 2.78
CA ILE A 104 -5.61 27.33 3.09
C ILE A 104 -4.48 27.57 2.07
N PHE A 105 -3.80 26.51 1.65
CA PHE A 105 -2.71 26.61 0.69
C PHE A 105 -3.21 26.65 -0.76
N PRO A 106 -2.50 27.38 -1.62
CA PRO A 106 -2.84 27.41 -3.03
C PRO A 106 -2.44 26.10 -3.73
N GLU A 107 -3.18 25.72 -4.78
CA GLU A 107 -3.13 24.41 -5.42
C GLU A 107 -1.74 23.99 -5.95
N TRP A 108 -1.03 24.91 -6.61
CA TRP A 108 0.37 24.72 -7.03
C TRP A 108 1.29 24.26 -5.89
N LEU A 109 1.16 24.81 -4.67
CA LEU A 109 1.97 24.43 -3.52
C LEU A 109 1.66 23.01 -3.05
N VAL A 110 0.36 22.67 -3.01
CA VAL A 110 -0.09 21.33 -2.61
C VAL A 110 0.43 20.26 -3.56
N THR A 111 0.41 20.53 -4.87
CA THR A 111 0.93 19.59 -5.88
C THR A 111 2.44 19.37 -5.76
N ILE A 112 3.23 20.43 -5.53
CA ILE A 112 4.68 20.32 -5.32
C ILE A 112 4.98 19.53 -4.04
N LEU A 113 4.27 19.83 -2.94
CA LEU A 113 4.41 19.11 -1.67
C LEU A 113 4.11 17.61 -1.83
N LEU A 114 3.08 17.27 -2.60
CA LEU A 114 2.71 15.91 -2.92
C LEU A 114 3.83 15.19 -3.68
N ILE A 115 4.39 15.82 -4.72
CA ILE A 115 5.50 15.24 -5.51
C ILE A 115 6.72 14.99 -4.64
N ILE A 116 7.10 15.94 -3.78
CA ILE A 116 8.22 15.78 -2.85
C ILE A 116 7.96 14.61 -1.88
N LEU A 117 6.74 14.51 -1.34
CA LEU A 117 6.34 13.40 -0.47
C LEU A 117 6.46 12.05 -1.18
N PHE A 118 6.04 11.96 -2.45
CA PHE A 118 6.19 10.76 -3.27
C PHE A 118 7.65 10.39 -3.48
N LEU A 119 8.51 11.37 -3.79
CA LEU A 119 9.93 11.11 -3.97
C LEU A 119 10.58 10.63 -2.68
N VAL A 120 10.30 11.27 -1.55
CA VAL A 120 10.87 10.89 -0.24
C VAL A 120 10.40 9.49 0.16
N THR A 121 9.11 9.19 0.00
CA THR A 121 8.56 7.86 0.32
C THR A 121 9.11 6.78 -0.63
N ALA A 122 9.23 7.06 -1.92
CA ALA A 122 9.83 6.15 -2.88
C ALA A 122 11.30 5.85 -2.56
N ILE A 123 12.11 6.88 -2.24
CA ILE A 123 13.52 6.69 -1.87
C ILE A 123 13.61 5.87 -0.57
N LYS A 124 12.82 6.20 0.46
CA LYS A 124 12.81 5.45 1.72
C LYS A 124 12.37 3.99 1.52
N ALA A 125 11.37 3.75 0.67
CA ALA A 125 10.91 2.41 0.33
C ALA A 125 11.99 1.62 -0.42
N PHE A 126 12.66 2.27 -1.38
CA PHE A 126 13.74 1.65 -2.15
C PHE A 126 14.93 1.28 -1.25
N LEU A 127 15.36 2.19 -0.36
CA LEU A 127 16.44 1.92 0.58
C LEU A 127 16.11 0.74 1.51
N LYS A 128 14.90 0.72 2.09
CA LYS A 128 14.44 -0.42 2.89
C LYS A 128 14.38 -1.72 2.08
N GLY A 129 13.97 -1.65 0.82
CA GLY A 129 13.96 -2.79 -0.10
C GLY A 129 15.37 -3.35 -0.34
N VAL A 130 16.35 -2.47 -0.58
CA VAL A 130 17.75 -2.87 -0.76
C VAL A 130 18.34 -3.45 0.53
N GLU A 131 18.03 -2.86 1.69
CA GLU A 131 18.45 -3.40 2.99
C GLU A 131 17.85 -4.78 3.27
N ALA A 132 16.56 -4.98 2.97
CA ALA A 132 15.90 -6.27 3.09
C ALA A 132 16.55 -7.32 2.18
N TRP A 133 16.81 -6.97 0.92
CA TRP A 133 17.47 -7.87 -0.03
C TRP A 133 18.90 -8.25 0.40
N LYS A 134 19.64 -7.29 0.98
CA LYS A 134 20.99 -7.52 1.51
C LYS A 134 20.97 -8.43 2.75
N LYS A 135 19.97 -8.29 3.63
CA LYS A 135 19.77 -9.19 4.78
C LYS A 135 19.39 -10.61 4.33
N GLU A 136 18.48 -10.75 3.37
CA GLU A 136 18.05 -12.06 2.85
C GLU A 136 19.19 -12.81 2.13
N THR A 137 20.06 -12.12 1.40
CA THR A 137 21.21 -12.74 0.73
C THR A 137 22.29 -13.20 1.71
N MET A 138 22.52 -12.47 2.81
CA MET A 138 23.41 -12.89 3.90
C MET A 138 22.86 -14.12 4.64
N ILE A 139 21.57 -14.11 4.99
CA ILE A 139 20.89 -15.25 5.62
C ILE A 139 20.97 -16.47 4.70
N ARG A 140 20.66 -16.33 3.40
CA ARG A 140 20.79 -17.44 2.43
C ARG A 140 22.21 -17.98 2.38
N ARG A 141 23.26 -17.15 2.39
CA ARG A 141 24.65 -17.62 2.36
C ARG A 141 25.07 -18.39 3.62
N VAL A 142 24.50 -18.08 4.79
CA VAL A 142 24.77 -18.81 6.05
C VAL A 142 23.92 -20.08 6.16
N TRP A 143 22.65 -20.03 5.74
CA TRP A 143 21.74 -21.18 5.77
C TRP A 143 22.05 -22.24 4.71
N TYR A 144 22.56 -21.87 3.53
CA TYR A 144 22.85 -22.83 2.46
C TYR A 144 23.91 -23.90 2.85
N PRO A 145 25.03 -23.54 3.51
CA PRO A 145 25.96 -24.55 4.04
C PRO A 145 25.42 -25.27 5.28
N PHE A 146 24.66 -24.61 6.17
CA PHE A 146 24.13 -25.23 7.39
C PHE A 146 22.96 -26.20 7.13
N GLY A 147 22.11 -25.87 6.17
CA GLY A 147 20.97 -26.68 5.74
C GLY A 147 21.39 -28.00 5.07
N ARG A 148 22.53 -28.05 4.37
CA ARG A 148 23.12 -29.30 3.86
C ARG A 148 23.67 -30.20 4.98
N THR A 149 24.15 -29.63 6.09
CA THR A 149 24.70 -30.41 7.20
C THR A 149 23.61 -31.02 8.08
N PHE A 150 22.41 -30.41 8.16
CA PHE A 150 21.28 -30.90 8.95
C PHE A 150 20.26 -31.75 8.17
N THR A 151 20.15 -31.63 6.84
CA THR A 151 19.24 -32.49 6.05
C THR A 151 19.71 -33.95 5.92
N GLY A 152 20.95 -34.27 6.32
CA GLY A 152 21.44 -35.65 6.38
C GLY A 152 21.10 -36.40 7.68
N ARG A 153 20.54 -35.73 8.70
CA ARG A 153 20.30 -36.36 10.01
C ARG A 153 19.14 -35.74 10.80
N SER A 154 18.01 -35.45 10.17
CA SER A 154 16.74 -35.30 10.91
C SER A 154 15.53 -35.29 9.97
N LEU A 155 15.11 -36.49 9.56
CA LEU A 155 13.79 -36.74 8.98
C LEU A 155 12.80 -37.22 10.06
N ALA A 156 13.12 -36.99 11.35
CA ALA A 156 12.36 -37.52 12.47
C ALA A 156 12.28 -36.53 13.65
N PHE A 157 11.95 -35.26 13.40
CA PHE A 157 11.48 -34.39 14.48
C PHE A 157 10.68 -33.19 13.94
N TRP A 158 9.53 -33.48 13.33
CA TRP A 158 8.42 -32.51 13.33
C TRP A 158 7.67 -32.72 14.64
N PRO A 159 7.62 -31.74 15.57
CA PRO A 159 6.62 -31.78 16.62
C PRO A 159 5.25 -31.44 15.99
N PRO A 160 4.17 -32.16 16.31
CA PRO A 160 2.84 -31.71 15.99
C PRO A 160 2.56 -30.47 16.83
N PHE A 161 2.24 -29.36 16.18
CA PHE A 161 1.57 -28.24 16.85
C PHE A 161 0.27 -28.78 17.46
N GLY A 162 0.18 -28.75 18.78
CA GLY A 162 -1.02 -28.94 19.60
C GLY A 162 -1.16 -27.76 20.53
#